data_AF-A0A7S4J6F9-F1
#
_entry.id   AF-A0A7S4J6F9-F1
#
_cell.length_a   1.000
_cell.length_b   1.000
_cell.length_c   1.000
_cell.angle_alpha   90.00
_cell.angle_beta   90.00
_cell.angle_gamma   90.00
#
_symmetry.space_group_name_H-M   'P 1'
#
loop_
_entity.id
_entity.type
_entity.pdbx_description
1 polymer ?
#
loop_
_entity_poly.entity_id
_entity_poly.type
_entity_poly.pdbx_seq_one_letter_code
_entity_poly.pdbx_strand_id
1 'polypeptide(L)'
;PTVMGLTFLAAGTSIPDLLTSVIVAMQGEGDMAVSSSIGSNIFDVLIGLPLPWLAYAGIRQKPFELSDQSSLFTSIIVLFLMLGGVVGTIALHKWRMTKQLGGCMFVLYIIFLTQDLLRNYGVISLPHPF
;
A
#
# COMPACT_ATOMS: atom_id res chain seq x y z
N PRO A 1 16.55 -7.95 11.97
CA PRO A 1 17.32 -7.58 10.75
C PRO A 1 16.47 -7.58 9.47
N THR A 2 15.66 -8.62 9.23
CA THR A 2 14.77 -8.76 8.06
C THR A 2 13.73 -7.65 7.95
N VAL A 3 13.09 -7.26 9.06
CA VAL A 3 12.13 -6.14 9.08
C VAL A 3 12.78 -4.84 8.63
N MET A 4 13.97 -4.52 9.16
CA MET A 4 14.71 -3.31 8.78
C MET A 4 15.13 -3.32 7.30
N GLY A 5 15.58 -4.46 6.77
CA GLY A 5 15.94 -4.62 5.36
C GLY A 5 14.74 -4.46 4.43
N LEU A 6 13.58 -5.03 4.79
CA LEU A 6 12.34 -4.87 4.05
C LEU A 6 11.83 -3.43 4.07
N THR A 7 11.87 -2.76 5.23
CA THR A 7 11.49 -1.35 5.36
C THR A 7 12.41 -0.43 4.54
N PHE A 8 13.72 -0.66 4.57
CA PHE A 8 14.66 0.18 3.82
C PHE A 8 14.53 -0.02 2.30
N LEU A 9 14.27 -1.27 1.87
CA LEU A 9 14.06 -1.60 0.47
C LEU A 9 12.72 -1.05 -0.05
N ALA A 10 11.66 -1.15 0.74
CA ALA A 10 10.36 -0.53 0.44
C ALA A 10 10.44 1.01 0.44
N ALA A 11 11.20 1.60 1.36
CA ALA A 11 11.45 3.03 1.36
C ALA A 11 12.23 3.46 0.10
N GLY A 12 13.18 2.63 -0.36
CA GLY A 12 13.97 2.88 -1.57
C GLY A 12 13.14 2.97 -2.85
N THR A 13 12.02 2.25 -2.94
CA THR A 13 11.11 2.32 -4.10
C THR A 13 10.11 3.47 -3.96
N SER A 14 9.54 3.69 -2.78
CA SER A 14 8.50 4.73 -2.59
C SER A 14 9.04 6.16 -2.44
N ILE A 15 10.28 6.37 -1.98
CA ILE A 15 10.87 7.72 -1.82
C ILE A 15 11.03 8.45 -3.17
N PRO A 16 11.62 7.84 -4.21
CA PRO A 16 11.70 8.46 -5.53
C PRO A 16 10.33 8.86 -6.08
N ASP A 17 9.32 7.98 -5.98
CA ASP A 17 7.96 8.23 -6.46
C ASP A 17 7.26 9.36 -5.70
N LEU A 18 7.51 9.46 -4.40
CA LEU A 18 7.02 10.56 -3.59
C LEU A 18 7.67 11.89 -4.03
N LEU A 19 8.97 11.90 -4.28
CA LEU A 19 9.68 13.10 -4.74
C LEU A 19 9.19 13.55 -6.12
N THR A 20 9.04 12.64 -7.07
CA THR A 20 8.52 12.97 -8.42
C THR A 20 7.09 13.52 -8.34
N SER A 21 6.22 12.90 -7.55
CA SER A 21 4.83 13.36 -7.35
C SER A 21 4.77 14.74 -6.69
N VAL A 22 5.63 15.02 -5.70
CA VAL A 22 5.70 16.34 -5.05
C VAL A 22 6.19 17.42 -6.02
N ILE A 23 7.22 17.14 -6.82
CA ILE A 23 7.77 18.09 -7.79
C ILE A 23 6.70 18.47 -8.83
N VAL A 24 5.98 17.48 -9.37
CA VAL A 24 4.91 17.71 -10.35
C VAL A 24 3.73 18.47 -9.72
N ALA A 25 3.36 18.16 -8.47
CA ALA A 25 2.34 18.91 -7.75
C ALA A 25 2.74 20.38 -7.52
N MET A 26 4.02 20.65 -7.22
CA MET A 26 4.55 22.02 -7.05
C MET A 26 4.58 22.81 -8.36
N GLN A 27 4.62 22.13 -9.51
CA GLN A 27 4.54 22.76 -10.84
C GLN A 27 3.09 23.11 -11.24
N GLY A 28 2.10 22.82 -10.39
CA GLY A 28 0.68 23.10 -10.66
C GLY A 28 -0.08 21.94 -11.31
N GLU A 29 0.61 20.85 -11.62
CA GLU A 29 0.07 19.65 -12.31
C GLU A 29 -0.40 18.60 -11.28
N GLY A 30 -1.28 19.00 -10.35
CA GLY A 30 -1.74 18.12 -9.27
C GLY A 30 -2.41 16.82 -9.76
N ASP A 31 -3.19 16.89 -10.84
CA ASP A 31 -3.84 15.72 -11.43
C ASP A 31 -2.83 14.72 -12.01
N MET A 32 -1.70 15.23 -12.52
CA MET A 32 -0.59 14.42 -13.00
C MET A 32 0.18 13.76 -11.84
N ALA A 33 0.38 14.50 -10.74
CA ALA A 33 1.00 13.95 -9.54
C ALA A 33 0.19 12.79 -8.94
N VAL A 34 -1.15 12.93 -8.88
CA VAL A 34 -2.04 11.87 -8.39
C VAL A 34 -2.04 10.66 -9.31
N SER A 35 -2.11 10.87 -10.63
CA SER A 35 -2.10 9.76 -11.58
C SER A 35 -0.77 9.00 -11.59
N SER A 36 0.36 9.70 -11.44
CA SER A 36 1.69 9.09 -11.29
C SER A 36 1.78 8.25 -10.02
N SER A 37 1.32 8.78 -8.87
CA SER A 37 1.34 8.04 -7.60
C SER A 37 0.44 6.79 -7.63
N ILE A 38 -0.77 6.91 -8.18
CA ILE A 38 -1.69 5.76 -8.33
C ILE A 38 -1.09 4.73 -9.31
N GLY A 39 -0.50 5.19 -10.41
CA GLY A 39 0.11 4.33 -11.43
C GLY A 39 1.28 3.50 -10.89
N SER A 40 2.17 4.11 -10.10
CA SER A 40 3.31 3.38 -9.49
C SER A 40 2.83 2.29 -8.54
N ASN A 41 1.86 2.59 -7.66
CA ASN A 41 1.28 1.58 -6.75
C ASN A 41 0.60 0.42 -7.50
N ILE A 42 -0.08 0.70 -8.61
CA ILE A 42 -0.68 -0.35 -9.45
C ILE A 42 0.41 -1.21 -10.09
N PHE A 43 1.49 -0.59 -10.60
CA PHE A 43 2.63 -1.30 -11.17
C PHE A 43 3.33 -2.20 -10.14
N ASP A 44 3.55 -1.71 -8.93
CA ASP A 44 4.16 -2.48 -7.84
C ASP A 44 3.32 -3.73 -7.50
N VAL A 45 1.99 -3.61 -7.46
CA VAL A 45 1.10 -4.75 -7.16
C VAL A 45 1.04 -5.74 -8.33
N LEU A 46 0.95 -5.26 -9.58
CA LEU A 46 0.78 -6.12 -10.76
C LEU A 46 2.07 -6.74 -11.25
N ILE A 47 3.19 -6.03 -11.11
CA ILE A 47 4.48 -6.40 -11.70
C ILE A 47 5.53 -6.58 -10.61
N GLY A 48 5.62 -5.66 -9.65
CA GLY A 48 6.60 -5.71 -8.56
C GLY A 48 6.46 -6.94 -7.66
N LEU A 49 5.23 -7.32 -7.28
CA LEU A 49 4.97 -8.51 -6.44
C LEU A 49 5.13 -9.85 -7.19
N PRO A 50 4.61 -10.03 -8.42
CA PRO A 50 4.69 -11.33 -9.09
C PRO A 50 6.06 -11.63 -9.69
N LEU A 51 6.83 -10.60 -10.10
CA LEU A 51 8.14 -10.81 -10.74
C LEU A 51 9.12 -11.64 -9.90
N PRO A 52 9.37 -11.33 -8.61
CA PRO A 52 10.26 -12.13 -7.77
C PRO A 52 9.75 -13.56 -7.58
N TRP A 53 8.43 -13.73 -7.48
CA TRP A 53 7.81 -15.05 -7.28
C TRP A 53 7.94 -15.91 -8.55
N LEU A 54 7.72 -15.32 -9.73
CA LEU A 54 7.94 -15.98 -11.02
C LEU A 54 9.41 -16.31 -11.25
N ALA A 55 10.33 -15.40 -10.92
CA ALA A 55 11.76 -15.65 -11.00
C ALA A 55 12.18 -16.79 -10.05
N TYR A 56 11.65 -16.80 -8.82
CA TYR A 56 11.89 -17.88 -7.86
C TYR A 56 11.36 -19.23 -8.38
N ALA A 57 10.11 -19.27 -8.86
CA ALA A 57 9.50 -20.48 -9.41
C ALA A 57 10.27 -21.01 -10.63
N GLY A 58 10.74 -20.12 -11.51
CA GLY A 58 11.55 -20.48 -12.68
C GLY A 58 12.92 -21.06 -12.32
N ILE A 59 13.61 -20.48 -11.33
CA ILE A 59 14.96 -20.93 -10.91
C ILE A 59 14.90 -22.20 -10.08
N ARG A 60 13.93 -22.31 -9.15
CA ARG A 60 13.86 -23.39 -8.16
C ARG A 60 12.94 -24.55 -8.59
N GLN A 61 12.14 -24.38 -9.65
CA GLN A 61 11.17 -25.38 -10.14
C GLN A 61 10.26 -25.94 -9.03
N LYS A 62 10.02 -25.14 -7.99
CA LYS A 62 9.21 -25.52 -6.82
C LYS A 62 8.22 -24.40 -6.50
N PRO A 63 6.95 -24.71 -6.21
CA PRO A 63 6.02 -23.74 -5.66
C PRO A 63 6.56 -23.17 -4.35
N PHE A 64 6.43 -21.86 -4.15
CA PHE A 64 6.74 -21.25 -2.86
C PHE A 64 5.66 -21.65 -1.84
N GLU A 65 6.03 -22.40 -0.81
CA GLU A 65 5.11 -22.76 0.28
C GLU A 65 4.90 -21.55 1.18
N LEU A 66 3.67 -21.04 1.20
CA LEU A 66 3.27 -19.93 2.05
C LEU A 66 3.04 -20.46 3.47
N SER A 67 3.87 -20.02 4.42
CA SER A 67 3.90 -20.57 5.78
C SER A 67 2.67 -20.25 6.64
N ASP A 68 1.80 -19.32 6.23
CA ASP A 68 0.59 -18.95 6.97
C ASP A 68 -0.53 -18.45 6.04
N GLN A 69 -1.51 -19.30 5.75
CA GLN A 69 -2.60 -19.00 4.81
C GLN A 69 -3.61 -17.99 5.40
N SER A 70 -3.83 -18.04 6.71
CA SER A 70 -4.78 -17.20 7.47
C SER A 70 -4.31 -15.74 7.61
N SER A 71 -2.99 -15.50 7.69
CA SER A 71 -2.45 -14.13 7.70
C SER A 71 -2.60 -13.44 6.33
N LEU A 72 -2.54 -14.19 5.22
CA LEU A 72 -2.67 -13.63 3.88
C LEU A 72 -4.09 -13.18 3.58
N PHE A 73 -5.09 -14.00 3.94
CA PHE A 73 -6.50 -13.63 3.79
C PHE A 73 -6.82 -12.32 4.53
N THR A 74 -6.32 -12.18 5.76
CA THR A 74 -6.51 -10.96 6.56
C THR A 74 -5.86 -9.74 5.89
N SER A 75 -4.62 -9.87 5.40
CA SER A 75 -3.93 -8.79 4.68
C SER A 75 -4.65 -8.38 3.40
N ILE A 76 -5.21 -9.34 2.65
CA ILE A 76 -6.00 -9.07 1.44
C ILE A 76 -7.26 -8.29 1.78
N ILE A 77 -8.00 -8.68 2.82
CA ILE A 77 -9.22 -7.97 3.27
C ILE A 77 -8.89 -6.53 3.68
N VAL A 78 -7.83 -6.33 4.46
CA VAL A 78 -7.37 -4.99 4.89
C VAL A 78 -6.96 -4.14 3.69
N LEU A 79 -6.30 -4.73 2.69
CA LEU A 79 -5.95 -4.05 1.44
C LEU A 79 -7.19 -3.58 0.68
N PHE A 80 -8.20 -4.43 0.50
CA PHE A 80 -9.45 -4.06 -0.17
C PHE A 80 -10.24 -2.99 0.60
N LEU A 81 -10.27 -3.07 1.93
CA LEU A 81 -10.88 -2.04 2.78
C LEU A 81 -10.16 -0.69 2.63
N MET A 82 -8.83 -0.69 2.63
CA MET A 82 -8.03 0.52 2.44
C MET A 82 -8.26 1.13 1.04
N LEU A 83 -8.22 0.30 0.00
CA LEU A 83 -8.52 0.72 -1.36
C LEU A 83 -9.93 1.33 -1.46
N GLY A 84 -10.93 0.68 -0.87
CA GLY A 84 -12.30 1.18 -0.82
C GLY A 84 -12.44 2.51 -0.07
N GLY A 85 -11.73 2.67 1.05
CA GLY A 85 -11.70 3.92 1.82
C GLY A 85 -11.05 5.07 1.06
N VAL A 86 -9.94 4.80 0.37
CA VAL A 86 -9.22 5.77 -0.48
C VAL A 86 -10.09 6.19 -1.66
N VAL A 87 -10.61 5.23 -2.44
CA VAL A 87 -11.47 5.52 -3.59
C VAL A 87 -12.77 6.20 -3.15
N GLY A 88 -13.36 5.75 -2.04
CA GLY A 88 -14.57 6.34 -1.48
C GLY A 88 -14.38 7.80 -1.05
N THR A 89 -13.26 8.13 -0.39
CA THR A 89 -12.98 9.52 0.00
C THR A 89 -12.71 10.43 -1.20
N ILE A 90 -12.03 9.94 -2.24
CA ILE A 90 -11.84 10.66 -3.50
C ILE A 90 -13.19 10.90 -4.22
N ALA A 91 -14.05 9.88 -4.27
CA ALA A 91 -15.36 9.96 -4.90
C ALA A 91 -16.29 10.96 -4.17
N LEU A 92 -16.28 10.96 -2.82
CA LEU A 92 -17.07 11.89 -2.01
C LEU A 92 -16.64 13.36 -2.19
N HIS A 93 -15.36 13.61 -2.50
CA HIS A 93 -14.84 14.95 -2.76
C HIS A 93 -14.93 15.36 -4.25
N LYS A 94 -15.77 14.68 -5.04
CA LYS A 94 -16.05 14.98 -6.46
C LYS A 94 -14.78 15.10 -7.32
N TRP A 95 -13.75 14.30 -7.03
CA TRP A 95 -12.48 14.32 -7.78
C TRP A 95 -11.80 15.70 -7.83
N ARG A 96 -12.05 16.56 -6.82
CA ARG A 96 -11.35 17.85 -6.70
C ARG A 96 -10.26 17.77 -5.63
N MET A 97 -9.01 17.98 -6.04
CA MET A 97 -7.89 18.10 -5.12
C MET A 97 -8.04 19.36 -4.28
N THR A 98 -8.55 19.20 -3.05
CA THR A 98 -8.64 20.25 -2.04
C THR A 98 -7.70 19.93 -0.89
N LYS A 99 -7.21 20.97 -0.20
CA LYS A 99 -6.36 20.78 1.00
C LYS A 99 -7.06 19.96 2.10
N GLN A 100 -8.40 19.96 2.10
CA GLN A 100 -9.23 19.15 3.00
C GLN A 100 -9.19 17.65 2.67
N LEU A 101 -9.17 17.28 1.38
CA LEU A 101 -8.99 15.88 0.96
C LEU A 101 -7.64 15.33 1.43
N GLY A 102 -6.56 16.11 1.27
CA GLY A 102 -5.23 15.73 1.76
C GLY A 102 -5.20 15.51 3.28
N GLY A 103 -5.86 16.38 4.04
CA GLY A 103 -6.02 16.20 5.49
C GLY A 103 -6.80 14.94 5.84
N CYS A 104 -7.90 14.65 5.13
CA CYS A 104 -8.69 13.45 5.31
C CYS A 104 -7.88 12.17 5.03
N MET A 105 -7.09 12.16 3.95
CA MET A 105 -6.19 11.05 3.60
C MET A 105 -5.16 10.80 4.70
N PHE A 106 -4.58 11.86 5.27
CA PHE A 106 -3.60 11.74 6.36
C PHE A 106 -4.23 11.14 7.63
N VAL A 107 -5.46 11.54 7.97
CA VAL A 107 -6.21 10.98 9.10
C VAL A 107 -6.50 9.49 8.87
N LEU A 108 -6.97 9.11 7.68
CA LEU A 108 -7.17 7.70 7.34
C LEU A 108 -5.89 6.87 7.44
N TYR A 109 -4.76 7.43 7.01
CA TYR A 109 -3.46 6.78 7.13
C TYR A 109 -3.04 6.56 8.58
N ILE A 110 -3.24 7.55 9.46
CA ILE A 110 -2.96 7.41 10.90
C ILE A 110 -3.88 6.37 11.56
N ILE A 111 -5.16 6.33 11.20
CA ILE A 111 -6.10 5.31 11.69
C ILE A 111 -5.63 3.92 11.26
N PHE A 112 -5.25 3.77 9.99
CA PHE A 112 -4.71 2.52 9.46
C PHE A 112 -3.44 2.09 10.18
N LEU A 113 -2.44 2.98 10.32
CA LEU A 113 -1.21 2.69 11.05
C LEU A 113 -1.49 2.28 12.49
N THR A 114 -2.41 2.98 13.16
CA THR A 114 -2.78 2.66 14.54
C THR A 114 -3.43 1.28 14.61
N GLN A 115 -4.33 0.94 13.68
CA GLN A 115 -4.95 -0.38 13.60
C GLN A 115 -3.93 -1.48 13.32
N ASP A 116 -2.98 -1.25 12.41
CA ASP A 116 -1.95 -2.22 12.05
C ASP A 116 -0.97 -2.46 13.22
N LEU A 117 -0.51 -1.39 13.87
CA LEU A 117 0.33 -1.48 15.06
C LEU A 117 -0.39 -2.21 16.20
N LEU A 118 -1.65 -1.87 16.49
CA LEU A 118 -2.44 -2.55 17.53
C LEU A 118 -2.66 -4.04 17.22
N ARG A 119 -2.77 -4.42 15.95
CA ARG A 119 -2.81 -5.82 15.49
C ARG A 119 -1.46 -6.50 15.72
N ASN A 120 -0.36 -5.83 15.36
CA ASN A 120 1.00 -6.38 15.46
C ASN A 120 1.44 -6.59 16.93
N TYR A 121 1.10 -5.66 17.83
CA TYR A 121 1.37 -5.77 19.26
C TYR A 121 0.40 -6.69 20.02
N GLY A 122 -0.52 -7.37 19.34
CA GLY A 122 -1.41 -8.38 19.96
C GLY A 122 -2.54 -7.81 20.84
N VAL A 123 -2.82 -6.51 20.76
CA VAL A 123 -3.89 -5.85 21.55
C VAL A 123 -5.27 -6.06 20.91
N ILE A 124 -5.32 -6.19 19.59
CA ILE A 124 -6.54 -6.49 18.81
C ILE A 124 -6.34 -7.82 18.08
N SER A 125 -6.79 -8.91 18.68
CA SER A 125 -7.02 -10.18 18.00
C SER A 125 -8.39 -10.14 17.33
N LEU A 126 -8.43 -9.88 16.02
CA LEU A 126 -9.63 -10.21 15.25
C LEU A 126 -9.85 -11.73 15.35
N PRO A 127 -11.10 -12.22 15.49
CA PRO A 127 -11.34 -13.65 15.48
C PRO A 127 -10.82 -14.20 14.15
N HIS A 128 -9.94 -15.20 14.23
CA HIS A 128 -9.52 -15.95 13.06
C HIS A 128 -10.78 -16.48 12.36
N PRO A 129 -11.09 -16.06 11.12
CA PRO A 129 -11.99 -16.83 10.32
C PRO A 129 -11.19 -18.08 9.92
N PHE A 130 -11.35 -19.13 10.72
CA PHE A 130 -10.73 -20.46 10.63
C PHE A 130 -9.30 -20.57 11.16
#